data_AF-A0A2M8AQ07-F1
#
_entry.id   AF-A0A2M8AQ07-F1
#
_cell.length_a   1.000
_cell.length_b   1.000
_cell.length_c   1.000
_cell.angle_alpha   90.00
_cell.angle_beta   90.00
_cell.angle_gamma   90.00
#
_symmetry.space_group_name_H-M   'P 1'
#
loop_
_entity.id
_entity.type
_entity.pdbx_description
1 polymer ?
#
loop_
_entity_poly.entity_id
_entity_poly.type
_entity_poly.pdbx_seq_one_letter_code
_entity_poly.pdbx_strand_id
1 'polypeptide(L)'
;MIEQIKIECDKILELIPQKHNKAVKSHPWLLPKLIELYGNRPINELLYLGGNPLARQKCELNKPLKFIDKNAGYKRFCAVSKSCSCYIEFAKNNRLEKYKEFSEEKKKNRLEKFRQTNLEKYGVDNPTKNTEIKNRQKETVQEKYGVECILLLPENQLSKNSVEANNKRKNTLVEKYGVTHQQYITLGKDIEDILKNKEKLKKIIIDNDKNTTKIIKFLNLDRTSFLSHFYKHELNLEISLNKMSYPEVIIKDFLEENNIIFSQNNRKIISPLELDFYLPDYKLGIELHGLYWHSEKQKPDIKYHKNKFNLAEQNGINLLQFWENEIRDNFSVIEKMLKYKLKLQKSKIGARKVTLSEISPKLANEFLDQNHIQGKTPQQGIRIGAWNNLELVGVMTFQPKKDGYELTRFSINQPVPGLFSKMIKHFAIKYNPKWIKSFSDNRISNGNVYLKNGFTFSKELPVTYYYTDYQNVYHRFNF
;
A
#
# COMPACT_ATOMS: atom_id res chain seq x y z
N MET A 1 29.13 -42.86 55.32
CA MET A 1 28.10 -41.85 55.69
C MET A 1 27.08 -41.62 54.59
N ILE A 2 27.38 -40.95 53.45
CA ILE A 2 26.39 -40.70 52.37
C ILE A 2 25.68 -41.98 51.88
N GLU A 3 26.44 -43.06 51.72
CA GLU A 3 25.93 -44.39 51.32
C GLU A 3 24.97 -45.03 52.34
N GLN A 4 25.11 -44.67 53.62
CA GLN A 4 24.27 -45.13 54.73
C GLN A 4 22.96 -44.33 54.77
N ILE A 5 23.07 -43.01 54.59
CA ILE A 5 21.96 -42.05 54.45
C ILE A 5 21.05 -42.43 53.27
N LYS A 6 21.62 -43.10 52.26
CA LYS A 6 20.89 -43.68 51.14
C LYS A 6 20.03 -44.88 51.54
N ILE A 7 20.66 -45.95 52.01
CA ILE A 7 20.05 -47.27 52.26
C ILE A 7 18.84 -47.21 53.19
N GLU A 8 18.88 -46.36 54.23
CA GLU A 8 17.74 -46.25 55.15
C GLU A 8 16.61 -45.35 54.63
N CYS A 9 16.84 -44.53 53.61
CA CYS A 9 15.73 -43.83 52.95
C CYS A 9 14.92 -44.75 52.05
N ASP A 10 15.59 -45.67 51.37
CA ASP A 10 14.97 -46.62 50.46
C ASP A 10 13.94 -47.48 51.23
N LYS A 11 14.34 -48.08 52.36
CA LYS A 11 13.46 -48.86 53.29
C LYS A 11 12.26 -48.09 53.88
N ILE A 12 12.25 -46.76 53.78
CA ILE A 12 11.24 -45.89 54.40
C ILE A 12 10.28 -45.30 53.35
N LEU A 13 10.73 -45.23 52.10
CA LEU A 13 9.88 -45.10 50.90
C LEU A 13 9.13 -46.39 50.57
N GLU A 14 9.57 -47.54 51.08
CA GLU A 14 8.97 -48.86 50.82
C GLU A 14 7.61 -49.13 51.51
N LEU A 15 7.26 -48.38 52.56
CA LEU A 15 5.91 -48.49 53.12
C LEU A 15 4.89 -47.75 52.23
N ILE A 16 3.59 -48.00 52.39
CA ILE A 16 2.57 -47.14 51.74
C ILE A 16 2.73 -45.66 52.21
N PRO A 17 2.38 -44.64 51.40
CA PRO A 17 2.59 -43.23 51.75
C PRO A 17 2.02 -42.81 53.10
N GLN A 18 0.88 -43.38 53.51
CA GLN A 18 0.28 -43.16 54.84
C GLN A 18 1.23 -43.62 55.97
N LYS A 19 1.98 -44.70 55.75
CA LYS A 19 2.91 -45.32 56.70
C LYS A 19 4.36 -44.83 56.63
N HIS A 20 4.84 -44.18 55.55
CA HIS A 20 6.23 -43.65 55.44
C HIS A 20 6.70 -43.02 56.77
N ASN A 21 5.92 -42.08 57.31
CA ASN A 21 6.26 -41.32 58.52
C ASN A 21 6.46 -42.19 59.78
N LYS A 22 5.89 -43.40 59.84
CA LYS A 22 6.14 -44.33 60.95
C LYS A 22 7.53 -44.96 60.80
N ALA A 23 7.91 -45.35 59.58
CA ALA A 23 9.23 -45.88 59.30
C ALA A 23 10.35 -44.82 59.43
N VAL A 24 10.10 -43.55 59.06
CA VAL A 24 11.06 -42.43 59.30
C VAL A 24 11.44 -42.35 60.79
N LYS A 25 10.47 -42.50 61.69
CA LYS A 25 10.68 -42.37 63.13
C LYS A 25 11.50 -43.50 63.76
N SER A 26 11.57 -44.67 63.12
CA SER A 26 12.40 -45.80 63.57
C SER A 26 13.90 -45.62 63.25
N HIS A 27 14.30 -44.64 62.44
CA HIS A 27 15.70 -44.38 62.08
C HIS A 27 16.10 -42.92 62.40
N PRO A 28 16.38 -42.57 63.69
CA PRO A 28 16.45 -41.18 64.15
C PRO A 28 17.55 -40.32 63.50
N TRP A 29 18.65 -40.94 63.05
CA TRP A 29 19.81 -40.27 62.46
C TRP A 29 19.63 -39.91 60.97
N LEU A 30 18.61 -40.47 60.32
CA LEU A 30 18.46 -40.45 58.86
C LEU A 30 17.93 -39.11 58.33
N LEU A 31 16.71 -38.74 58.74
CA LEU A 31 16.00 -37.56 58.23
C LEU A 31 16.85 -36.26 58.31
N PRO A 32 17.64 -36.01 59.38
CA PRO A 32 18.52 -34.85 59.46
C PRO A 32 19.53 -34.76 58.30
N LYS A 33 20.05 -35.89 57.81
CA LYS A 33 21.11 -35.92 56.79
C LYS A 33 20.64 -35.79 55.35
N LEU A 34 19.36 -36.03 55.06
CA LEU A 34 18.79 -35.86 53.71
C LEU A 34 18.69 -34.37 53.35
N ILE A 35 18.27 -33.60 54.36
CA ILE A 35 18.01 -32.16 54.30
C ILE A 35 19.33 -31.39 54.08
N GLU A 36 20.45 -31.96 54.54
CA GLU A 36 21.81 -31.46 54.30
C GLU A 36 22.25 -31.58 52.83
N LEU A 37 21.84 -32.64 52.12
CA LEU A 37 22.40 -33.02 50.81
C LEU A 37 21.74 -32.32 49.60
N TYR A 38 20.41 -32.25 49.56
CA TYR A 38 19.66 -31.66 48.42
C TYR A 38 18.87 -30.37 48.78
N GLY A 39 18.93 -29.90 50.02
CA GLY A 39 17.95 -28.92 50.52
C GLY A 39 16.59 -29.55 50.79
N ASN A 40 15.51 -28.78 50.69
CA ASN A 40 14.20 -29.18 51.25
C ASN A 40 13.13 -29.48 50.19
N ARG A 41 12.42 -30.59 50.38
CA ARG A 41 11.41 -31.16 49.45
C ARG A 41 10.14 -31.60 50.18
N PRO A 42 9.12 -32.05 49.45
CA PRO A 42 7.74 -32.89 50.35
C PRO A 42 8.42 -34.14 51.06
N ILE A 43 7.73 -34.96 51.87
CA ILE A 43 8.20 -36.27 52.39
C ILE A 43 8.68 -37.29 51.32
N ASN A 44 7.86 -37.69 50.32
CA ASN A 44 8.28 -38.70 49.31
C ASN A 44 9.33 -38.23 48.30
N GLU A 45 9.70 -36.95 48.29
CA GLU A 45 10.92 -36.51 47.61
C GLU A 45 12.02 -36.12 48.61
N LEU A 46 11.77 -35.86 49.90
CA LEU A 46 12.81 -35.69 50.94
C LEU A 46 13.52 -37.01 51.24
N LEU A 47 12.77 -38.09 51.33
CA LEU A 47 13.37 -39.43 51.39
C LEU A 47 14.12 -39.71 50.09
N TYR A 48 13.62 -39.24 48.96
CA TYR A 48 14.32 -39.26 47.66
C TYR A 48 15.44 -38.18 47.54
N LEU A 49 15.66 -37.36 48.58
CA LEU A 49 16.74 -36.37 48.74
C LEU A 49 17.89 -36.79 49.67
N GLY A 50 17.81 -37.97 50.29
CA GLY A 50 18.96 -38.61 50.91
C GLY A 50 19.13 -40.07 50.49
N GLY A 51 18.05 -40.71 50.02
CA GLY A 51 18.10 -41.82 49.04
C GLY A 51 18.84 -41.46 47.73
N ASN A 52 19.20 -40.19 47.52
CA ASN A 52 20.17 -39.72 46.52
C ASN A 52 20.98 -38.54 47.12
N PRO A 53 22.15 -38.13 46.57
CA PRO A 53 23.01 -37.14 47.25
C PRO A 53 23.07 -35.69 46.70
N LEU A 54 22.49 -35.35 45.52
CA LEU A 54 22.80 -34.08 44.80
C LEU A 54 21.62 -33.43 44.03
N ALA A 55 21.11 -32.26 44.44
CA ALA A 55 20.52 -31.16 43.63
C ALA A 55 19.87 -30.07 44.53
N ARG A 56 19.16 -29.10 43.94
CA ARG A 56 18.09 -28.24 44.52
C ARG A 56 17.16 -27.84 43.37
N GLN A 57 15.85 -28.13 43.43
CA GLN A 57 14.96 -27.88 42.27
C GLN A 57 14.51 -26.41 42.20
N LYS A 58 15.18 -25.71 41.28
CA LYS A 58 14.69 -24.48 40.67
C LYS A 58 14.07 -24.84 39.32
N CYS A 59 13.06 -24.10 38.88
CA CYS A 59 12.69 -24.09 37.47
C CYS A 59 13.81 -23.46 36.63
N GLU A 60 13.71 -23.61 35.31
CA GLU A 60 14.66 -23.13 34.29
C GLU A 60 15.10 -21.66 34.49
N LEU A 61 14.23 -20.82 35.07
CA LEU A 61 14.48 -19.40 35.33
C LEU A 61 15.13 -19.13 36.71
N ASN A 62 15.80 -20.13 37.29
CA ASN A 62 16.34 -20.15 38.65
C ASN A 62 15.30 -19.93 39.79
N LYS A 63 13.99 -19.94 39.52
CA LYS A 63 12.92 -19.69 40.52
C LYS A 63 12.52 -21.01 41.21
N PRO A 64 12.39 -21.09 42.54
CA PRO A 64 12.19 -22.36 43.25
C PRO A 64 10.88 -23.07 42.88
N LEU A 65 10.90 -24.41 42.88
CA LEU A 65 9.72 -25.27 42.80
C LEU A 65 9.23 -25.62 44.23
N LYS A 66 7.93 -25.87 44.42
CA LYS A 66 7.28 -25.93 45.77
C LYS A 66 6.63 -27.29 46.05
N PHE A 67 6.83 -27.89 47.23
CA PHE A 67 6.32 -29.27 47.46
C PHE A 67 4.77 -29.30 47.54
N ILE A 68 4.15 -30.28 46.86
CA ILE A 68 2.72 -30.65 46.97
C ILE A 68 2.53 -31.63 48.14
N ASP A 69 2.43 -32.95 47.91
CA ASP A 69 2.30 -33.98 48.93
C ASP A 69 3.01 -35.30 48.55
N LYS A 70 3.03 -36.29 49.47
CA LYS A 70 3.80 -37.55 49.32
C LYS A 70 3.20 -38.57 48.34
N ASN A 71 2.16 -38.17 47.62
CA ASN A 71 1.59 -38.86 46.47
C ASN A 71 1.67 -37.99 45.19
N ALA A 72 2.15 -36.74 45.28
CA ALA A 72 1.99 -35.72 44.24
C ALA A 72 3.26 -34.92 43.86
N GLY A 73 4.34 -34.96 44.64
CA GLY A 73 5.64 -34.42 44.24
C GLY A 73 5.75 -32.89 44.09
N TYR A 74 6.79 -32.39 43.43
CA TYR A 74 7.04 -30.95 43.26
C TYR A 74 6.04 -30.28 42.32
N LYS A 75 5.55 -29.09 42.69
CA LYS A 75 4.84 -28.21 41.77
C LYS A 75 5.73 -27.93 40.56
N ARG A 76 5.21 -28.27 39.38
CA ARG A 76 5.87 -28.15 38.07
C ARG A 76 6.35 -26.72 37.71
N PHE A 77 5.84 -25.68 38.38
CA PHE A 77 6.12 -24.28 38.05
C PHE A 77 6.31 -23.39 39.29
N CYS A 78 6.96 -22.24 39.09
CA CYS A 78 7.29 -21.28 40.16
C CYS A 78 6.08 -20.69 40.89
N ALA A 79 4.90 -20.66 40.24
CA ALA A 79 3.65 -20.25 40.86
C ALA A 79 2.46 -21.03 40.29
N VAL A 80 1.32 -20.88 40.95
CA VAL A 80 0.02 -21.44 40.53
C VAL A 80 -0.70 -20.52 39.52
N SER A 81 -0.24 -19.27 39.38
CA SER A 81 -0.87 -18.28 38.52
C SER A 81 -0.52 -18.47 37.05
N LYS A 82 -1.43 -18.03 36.18
CA LYS A 82 -1.20 -17.90 34.72
C LYS A 82 -0.16 -16.82 34.38
N SER A 83 0.46 -16.17 35.38
CA SER A 83 1.44 -15.09 35.25
C SER A 83 2.90 -15.48 35.58
N CYS A 84 3.17 -16.66 36.16
CA CYS A 84 4.56 -17.12 36.33
C CYS A 84 5.18 -17.40 34.96
N SER A 85 6.35 -16.81 34.68
CA SER A 85 7.02 -16.87 33.38
C SER A 85 7.28 -18.31 32.89
N CYS A 86 7.71 -19.25 33.76
CA CYS A 86 7.90 -20.64 33.33
C CYS A 86 6.56 -21.41 33.09
N TYR A 87 5.44 -20.98 33.71
CA TYR A 87 4.12 -21.50 33.32
C TYR A 87 3.68 -20.92 31.98
N ILE A 88 3.89 -19.63 31.73
CA ILE A 88 3.58 -18.98 30.43
C ILE A 88 4.39 -19.67 29.31
N GLU A 89 5.67 -19.91 29.54
CA GLU A 89 6.58 -20.56 28.60
C GLU A 89 6.20 -22.01 28.32
N PHE A 90 5.97 -22.81 29.37
CA PHE A 90 5.40 -24.16 29.21
C PHE A 90 4.07 -24.14 28.46
N ALA A 91 3.14 -23.25 28.82
CA ALA A 91 1.82 -23.17 28.20
C ALA A 91 1.90 -22.72 26.73
N LYS A 92 2.86 -21.85 26.40
CA LYS A 92 3.17 -21.43 25.02
C LYS A 92 3.73 -22.59 24.21
N ASN A 93 4.69 -23.34 24.76
CA ASN A 93 5.33 -24.47 24.08
C ASN A 93 4.34 -25.64 23.89
N ASN A 94 3.60 -26.03 24.94
CA ASN A 94 2.54 -27.04 24.89
C ASN A 94 1.43 -26.71 23.88
N ARG A 95 1.04 -25.42 23.78
CA ARG A 95 0.10 -24.95 22.75
C ARG A 95 0.68 -25.03 21.34
N LEU A 96 1.98 -24.77 21.18
CA LEU A 96 2.66 -24.83 19.88
C LEU A 96 2.84 -26.27 19.40
N GLU A 97 3.23 -27.19 20.29
CA GLU A 97 3.31 -28.63 20.06
C GLU A 97 1.96 -29.18 19.62
N LYS A 98 0.91 -28.95 20.42
CA LYS A 98 -0.47 -29.35 20.08
C LYS A 98 -1.01 -28.70 18.82
N TYR A 99 -0.47 -27.56 18.39
CA TYR A 99 -0.83 -26.94 17.12
C TYR A 99 -0.10 -27.58 15.92
N LYS A 100 1.14 -28.03 16.10
CA LYS A 100 1.85 -28.85 15.09
C LYS A 100 1.12 -30.17 14.84
N GLU A 101 0.61 -30.81 15.90
CA GLU A 101 -0.18 -32.05 15.88
C GLU A 101 -1.54 -31.94 15.16
N PHE A 102 -2.01 -30.75 14.77
CA PHE A 102 -3.30 -30.61 14.09
C PHE A 102 -3.19 -30.88 12.59
N SER A 103 -4.14 -31.64 12.03
CA SER A 103 -4.34 -31.74 10.58
C SER A 103 -4.65 -30.37 9.98
N GLU A 104 -4.35 -30.18 8.69
CA GLU A 104 -4.61 -28.91 7.99
C GLU A 104 -6.09 -28.55 7.96
N GLU A 105 -6.99 -29.53 7.88
CA GLU A 105 -8.42 -29.32 8.02
C GLU A 105 -8.80 -28.79 9.42
N LYS A 106 -8.21 -29.33 10.48
CA LYS A 106 -8.43 -28.86 11.87
C LYS A 106 -7.86 -27.46 12.11
N LYS A 107 -6.78 -27.08 11.39
CA LYS A 107 -6.24 -25.72 11.35
C LYS A 107 -7.19 -24.76 10.60
N LYS A 108 -7.65 -25.15 9.40
CA LYS A 108 -8.61 -24.41 8.56
C LYS A 108 -9.93 -24.15 9.28
N ASN A 109 -10.55 -25.19 9.86
CA ASN A 109 -11.84 -25.09 10.55
C ASN A 109 -11.75 -24.22 11.82
N ARG A 110 -10.57 -24.16 12.47
CA ARG A 110 -10.31 -23.19 13.55
C ARG A 110 -10.20 -21.76 13.05
N LEU A 111 -9.52 -21.53 11.93
CA LEU A 111 -9.39 -20.20 11.32
C LEU A 111 -10.76 -19.67 10.88
N GLU A 112 -11.59 -20.51 10.27
CA GLU A 112 -12.92 -20.09 9.81
C GLU A 112 -13.86 -19.79 10.98
N LYS A 113 -13.87 -20.62 12.04
CA LYS A 113 -14.62 -20.32 13.26
C LYS A 113 -14.14 -19.03 13.94
N PHE A 114 -12.84 -18.72 13.91
CA PHE A 114 -12.32 -17.44 14.39
C PHE A 114 -12.86 -16.26 13.57
N ARG A 115 -12.81 -16.34 12.22
CA ARG A 115 -13.36 -15.30 11.33
C ARG A 115 -14.84 -15.04 11.61
N GLN A 116 -15.64 -16.10 11.64
CA GLN A 116 -17.08 -16.04 11.88
C GLN A 116 -17.42 -15.38 13.22
N THR A 117 -16.80 -15.81 14.32
CA THR A 117 -17.03 -15.21 15.65
C THR A 117 -16.59 -13.75 15.75
N ASN A 118 -15.66 -13.28 14.93
CA ASN A 118 -15.30 -11.86 14.87
C ASN A 118 -16.26 -11.04 13.99
N LEU A 119 -16.74 -11.61 12.87
CA LEU A 119 -17.77 -10.99 12.03
C LEU A 119 -19.05 -10.75 12.85
N GLU A 120 -19.49 -11.76 13.59
CA GLU A 120 -20.64 -11.71 14.50
C GLU A 120 -20.52 -10.64 15.60
N LYS A 121 -19.31 -10.36 16.09
CA LYS A 121 -19.07 -9.47 17.25
C LYS A 121 -18.62 -8.06 16.90
N TYR A 122 -17.94 -7.88 15.78
CA TYR A 122 -17.22 -6.64 15.46
C TYR A 122 -17.43 -6.18 14.00
N GLY A 123 -18.25 -6.89 13.21
CA GLY A 123 -18.46 -6.63 11.78
C GLY A 123 -17.27 -6.96 10.88
N VAL A 124 -16.20 -7.58 11.41
CA VAL A 124 -14.94 -7.85 10.70
C VAL A 124 -14.36 -9.22 11.05
N ASP A 125 -13.72 -9.88 10.10
CA ASP A 125 -13.07 -11.19 10.24
C ASP A 125 -11.89 -11.22 11.23
N ASN A 126 -11.35 -10.05 11.60
CA ASN A 126 -10.27 -9.90 12.57
C ASN A 126 -10.47 -8.60 13.39
N PRO A 127 -10.45 -8.64 14.74
CA PRO A 127 -10.63 -7.45 15.58
C PRO A 127 -9.64 -6.32 15.29
N THR A 128 -8.43 -6.63 14.78
CA THR A 128 -7.45 -5.59 14.39
C THR A 128 -7.83 -4.81 13.13
N LYS A 129 -8.93 -5.15 12.44
CA LYS A 129 -9.51 -4.34 11.35
C LYS A 129 -10.52 -3.31 11.85
N ASN A 130 -11.24 -3.62 12.94
CA ASN A 130 -12.27 -2.75 13.54
C ASN A 130 -11.64 -1.42 14.00
N THR A 131 -12.31 -0.30 13.71
CA THR A 131 -11.81 1.06 13.93
C THR A 131 -11.82 1.48 15.41
N GLU A 132 -12.87 1.15 16.15
CA GLU A 132 -12.97 1.41 17.59
C GLU A 132 -11.84 0.70 18.35
N ILE A 133 -11.61 -0.59 18.04
CA ILE A 133 -10.54 -1.39 18.64
C ILE A 133 -9.15 -0.83 18.31
N LYS A 134 -8.93 -0.32 17.08
CA LYS A 134 -7.67 0.37 16.72
C LYS A 134 -7.47 1.67 17.50
N ASN A 135 -8.50 2.50 17.63
CA ASN A 135 -8.40 3.80 18.31
C ASN A 135 -8.13 3.60 19.80
N ARG A 136 -8.91 2.73 20.45
CA ARG A 136 -8.69 2.34 21.86
C ARG A 136 -7.31 1.73 22.12
N GLN A 137 -6.74 1.01 21.15
CA GLN A 137 -5.36 0.55 21.23
C GLN A 137 -4.35 1.70 21.16
N LYS A 138 -4.52 2.68 20.26
CA LYS A 138 -3.68 3.88 20.21
C LYS A 138 -3.74 4.67 21.52
N GLU A 139 -4.96 4.96 22.00
CA GLU A 139 -5.21 5.66 23.27
C GLU A 139 -4.47 4.97 24.42
N THR A 140 -4.69 3.66 24.60
CA THR A 140 -4.04 2.86 25.67
C THR A 140 -2.50 2.87 25.59
N VAL A 141 -1.91 2.98 24.40
CA VAL A 141 -0.44 3.04 24.24
C VAL A 141 0.06 4.47 24.48
N GLN A 142 -0.65 5.49 24.01
CA GLN A 142 -0.31 6.89 24.24
C GLN A 142 -0.37 7.24 25.73
N GLU A 143 -1.41 6.80 26.45
CA GLU A 143 -1.57 6.95 27.91
C GLU A 143 -0.41 6.34 28.70
N LYS A 144 0.09 5.18 28.28
CA LYS A 144 1.05 4.36 29.08
C LYS A 144 2.51 4.56 28.69
N TYR A 145 2.77 5.00 27.47
CA TYR A 145 4.12 5.05 26.90
C TYR A 145 4.43 6.37 26.18
N GLY A 146 3.49 7.31 26.09
CA GLY A 146 3.69 8.62 25.45
C GLY A 146 3.86 8.58 23.92
N VAL A 147 3.69 7.42 23.29
CA VAL A 147 3.92 7.20 21.85
C VAL A 147 2.70 6.58 21.17
N GLU A 148 2.45 6.93 19.91
CA GLU A 148 1.30 6.40 19.15
C GLU A 148 1.36 4.87 18.91
N CYS A 149 2.56 4.29 19.01
CA CYS A 149 2.82 2.88 18.73
C CYS A 149 4.01 2.38 19.55
N ILE A 150 3.85 1.26 20.25
CA ILE A 150 4.86 0.69 21.15
C ILE A 150 6.16 0.30 20.41
N LEU A 151 6.10 0.10 19.09
CA LEU A 151 7.27 -0.16 18.25
C LEU A 151 8.16 1.08 18.06
N LEU A 152 7.71 2.28 18.43
CA LEU A 152 8.51 3.52 18.39
C LEU A 152 9.44 3.66 19.61
N LEU A 153 9.24 2.87 20.66
CA LEU A 153 10.11 2.87 21.83
C LEU A 153 11.55 2.45 21.45
N PRO A 154 12.61 3.09 22.00
CA PRO A 154 13.99 2.86 21.58
C PRO A 154 14.44 1.39 21.65
N GLU A 155 14.10 0.69 22.74
CA GLU A 155 14.42 -0.72 22.94
C GLU A 155 13.72 -1.64 21.92
N ASN A 156 12.52 -1.28 21.49
CA ASN A 156 11.79 -2.01 20.45
C ASN A 156 12.36 -1.74 19.06
N GLN A 157 12.86 -0.52 18.77
CA GLN A 157 13.59 -0.25 17.51
C GLN A 157 14.95 -0.96 17.49
N LEU A 158 15.71 -0.95 18.58
CA LEU A 158 16.96 -1.70 18.71
C LEU A 158 16.75 -3.21 18.48
N SER A 159 15.76 -3.80 19.15
CA SER A 159 15.38 -5.21 18.98
C SER A 159 14.95 -5.51 17.53
N LYS A 160 14.05 -4.69 16.97
CA LYS A 160 13.57 -4.81 15.58
C LYS A 160 14.69 -4.74 14.55
N ASN A 161 15.69 -3.88 14.75
CA ASN A 161 16.76 -3.61 13.79
C ASN A 161 18.02 -4.46 14.05
N SER A 162 18.01 -5.31 15.07
CA SER A 162 19.11 -6.23 15.42
C SER A 162 19.50 -7.20 14.29
N VAL A 163 20.74 -7.70 14.33
CA VAL A 163 21.25 -8.70 13.39
C VAL A 163 20.44 -10.00 13.45
N GLU A 164 20.02 -10.44 14.64
CA GLU A 164 19.16 -11.62 14.79
C GLU A 164 17.80 -11.41 14.10
N ALA A 165 17.13 -10.28 14.35
CA ALA A 165 15.83 -9.99 13.74
C ALA A 165 15.92 -9.86 12.20
N ASN A 166 17.02 -9.30 11.69
CA ASN A 166 17.30 -9.25 10.25
C ASN A 166 17.51 -10.65 9.64
N ASN A 167 18.37 -11.47 10.25
CA ASN A 167 18.61 -12.84 9.80
C ASN A 167 17.35 -13.70 9.86
N LYS A 168 16.53 -13.54 10.90
CA LYS A 168 15.25 -14.24 11.06
C LYS A 168 14.24 -13.86 9.96
N ARG A 169 14.10 -12.55 9.65
CA ARG A 169 13.29 -12.08 8.52
C ARG A 169 13.79 -12.68 7.20
N LYS A 170 15.10 -12.60 6.94
CA LYS A 170 15.75 -13.15 5.73
C LYS A 170 15.48 -14.65 5.57
N ASN A 171 15.65 -15.43 6.63
CA ASN A 171 15.46 -16.88 6.58
C ASN A 171 14.00 -17.25 6.30
N THR A 172 13.03 -16.60 6.95
CA THR A 172 11.59 -16.83 6.66
C THR A 172 11.19 -16.42 5.24
N LEU A 173 11.84 -15.40 4.65
CA LEU A 173 11.61 -15.04 3.24
C LEU A 173 12.16 -16.10 2.28
N VAL A 174 13.35 -16.64 2.55
CA VAL A 174 13.96 -17.72 1.74
C VAL A 174 13.14 -19.01 1.86
N GLU A 175 12.74 -19.39 3.08
CA GLU A 175 11.93 -20.57 3.38
C GLU A 175 10.58 -20.56 2.65
N LYS A 176 9.90 -19.41 2.57
CA LYS A 176 8.53 -19.30 2.03
C LYS A 176 8.45 -18.89 0.56
N TYR A 177 9.42 -18.11 0.08
CA TYR A 177 9.35 -17.43 -1.22
C TYR A 177 10.63 -17.61 -2.05
N GLY A 178 11.66 -18.31 -1.54
CA GLY A 178 12.92 -18.56 -2.25
C GLY A 178 13.82 -17.33 -2.42
N VAL A 179 13.48 -16.19 -1.79
CA VAL A 179 14.13 -14.88 -1.97
C VAL A 179 14.57 -14.26 -0.65
N THR A 180 15.58 -13.36 -0.65
CA THR A 180 16.13 -12.82 0.62
C THR A 180 15.56 -11.48 1.07
N HIS A 181 14.77 -10.79 0.24
CA HIS A 181 14.12 -9.52 0.59
C HIS A 181 12.70 -9.42 0.03
N GLN A 182 11.82 -8.69 0.73
CA GLN A 182 10.38 -8.65 0.43
C GLN A 182 10.05 -8.12 -0.98
N GLN A 183 10.87 -7.24 -1.55
CA GLN A 183 10.67 -6.70 -2.91
C GLN A 183 10.70 -7.81 -3.98
N TYR A 184 11.49 -8.86 -3.76
CA TYR A 184 11.66 -9.96 -4.70
C TYR A 184 10.51 -10.97 -4.70
N ILE A 185 9.56 -10.85 -3.75
CA ILE A 185 8.32 -11.65 -3.78
C ILE A 185 7.49 -11.27 -5.03
N THR A 186 7.48 -9.98 -5.41
CA THR A 186 6.75 -9.48 -6.59
C THR A 186 7.64 -9.41 -7.83
N LEU A 187 8.93 -9.07 -7.68
CA LEU A 187 9.87 -8.92 -8.79
C LEU A 187 10.47 -10.25 -9.28
N GLY A 188 10.31 -11.33 -8.51
CA GLY A 188 10.88 -12.64 -8.81
C GLY A 188 12.35 -12.79 -8.41
N LYS A 189 12.80 -14.05 -8.40
CA LYS A 189 14.14 -14.46 -7.99
C LYS A 189 15.23 -14.08 -9.00
N ASP A 190 14.87 -13.97 -10.28
CA ASP A 190 15.82 -13.66 -11.35
C ASP A 190 16.30 -12.20 -11.27
N ILE A 191 15.40 -11.28 -10.91
CA ILE A 191 15.77 -9.88 -10.58
C ILE A 191 16.66 -9.82 -9.34
N GLU A 192 16.45 -10.69 -8.34
CA GLU A 192 17.33 -10.79 -7.17
C GLU A 192 18.75 -11.27 -7.53
N ASP A 193 18.87 -12.26 -8.41
CA ASP A 193 20.14 -12.77 -8.93
C ASP A 193 20.88 -11.72 -9.78
N ILE A 194 20.18 -11.06 -10.72
CA ILE A 194 20.72 -9.95 -11.52
C ILE A 194 21.25 -8.84 -10.61
N LEU A 195 20.43 -8.37 -9.65
CA LEU A 195 20.82 -7.30 -8.73
C LEU A 195 21.91 -7.69 -7.73
N LYS A 196 22.17 -8.99 -7.50
CA LYS A 196 23.25 -9.46 -6.62
C LYS A 196 24.54 -9.79 -7.36
N ASN A 197 24.52 -9.92 -8.68
CA ASN A 197 25.69 -10.28 -9.47
C ASN A 197 26.19 -9.04 -10.25
N LYS A 198 27.37 -8.55 -9.87
CA LYS A 198 28.01 -7.35 -10.45
C LYS A 198 28.01 -7.38 -11.99
N GLU A 199 28.40 -8.50 -12.59
CA GLU A 199 28.51 -8.63 -14.05
C GLU A 199 27.16 -8.79 -14.75
N LYS A 200 26.16 -9.44 -14.12
CA LYS A 200 24.78 -9.47 -14.66
C LYS A 200 24.15 -8.07 -14.65
N LEU A 201 24.27 -7.33 -13.54
CA LEU A 201 23.77 -5.95 -13.45
C LEU A 201 24.47 -5.02 -14.45
N LYS A 202 25.81 -5.11 -14.54
CA LYS A 202 26.64 -4.39 -15.52
C LYS A 202 26.21 -4.69 -16.95
N LYS A 203 25.92 -5.95 -17.30
CA LYS A 203 25.36 -6.31 -18.60
C LYS A 203 24.01 -5.63 -18.84
N ILE A 204 23.05 -5.74 -17.92
CA ILE A 204 21.74 -5.06 -18.07
C ILE A 204 21.88 -3.55 -18.25
N ILE A 205 22.83 -2.90 -17.56
CA ILE A 205 23.12 -1.47 -17.74
C ILE A 205 23.62 -1.16 -19.15
N ILE A 206 24.49 -2.00 -19.71
CA ILE A 206 25.03 -1.84 -21.08
C ILE A 206 23.93 -2.13 -22.13
N ASP A 207 23.20 -3.24 -21.98
CA ASP A 207 22.11 -3.67 -22.88
C ASP A 207 20.92 -2.67 -22.91
N ASN A 208 20.87 -1.72 -21.97
CA ASN A 208 19.87 -0.64 -21.89
C ASN A 208 20.49 0.76 -22.08
N ASP A 209 21.52 0.87 -22.92
CA ASP A 209 22.19 2.12 -23.34
C ASP A 209 22.74 2.98 -22.17
N LYS A 210 23.05 2.36 -21.03
CA LYS A 210 23.38 3.04 -19.76
C LYS A 210 22.32 4.06 -19.32
N ASN A 211 21.07 3.90 -19.78
CA ASN A 211 19.97 4.83 -19.53
C ASN A 211 19.17 4.43 -18.29
N THR A 212 19.24 5.24 -17.24
CA THR A 212 18.59 4.94 -15.95
C THR A 212 17.09 4.66 -16.12
N THR A 213 16.38 5.40 -16.99
CA THR A 213 14.94 5.22 -17.22
C THR A 213 14.64 3.90 -17.95
N LYS A 214 15.45 3.49 -18.92
CA LYS A 214 15.33 2.16 -19.57
C LYS A 214 15.59 1.04 -18.56
N ILE A 215 16.67 1.14 -17.78
CA ILE A 215 17.09 0.12 -16.81
C ILE A 215 16.03 -0.10 -15.71
N ILE A 216 15.48 0.96 -15.11
CA ILE A 216 14.44 0.80 -14.08
C ILE A 216 13.14 0.24 -14.63
N LYS A 217 12.79 0.58 -15.89
CA LYS A 217 11.62 0.02 -16.59
C LYS A 217 11.80 -1.46 -16.92
N PHE A 218 13.00 -1.87 -17.35
CA PHE A 218 13.35 -3.27 -17.64
C PHE A 218 13.36 -4.13 -16.37
N LEU A 219 13.96 -3.64 -15.28
CA LEU A 219 14.03 -4.36 -14.01
C LEU A 219 12.76 -4.25 -13.14
N ASN A 220 11.80 -3.42 -13.55
CA ASN A 220 10.60 -3.05 -12.78
C ASN A 220 10.93 -2.52 -11.35
N LEU A 221 11.94 -1.65 -11.25
CA LEU A 221 12.47 -1.11 -9.99
C LEU A 221 12.15 0.38 -9.82
N ASP A 222 12.25 0.87 -8.58
CA ASP A 222 12.42 2.30 -8.35
C ASP A 222 13.90 2.72 -8.52
N ARG A 223 14.11 4.01 -8.80
CA ARG A 223 15.45 4.62 -9.00
C ARG A 223 16.39 4.44 -7.81
N THR A 224 15.88 4.48 -6.58
CA THR A 224 16.66 4.35 -5.35
C THR A 224 17.17 2.93 -5.17
N SER A 225 16.32 1.93 -5.39
CA SER A 225 16.74 0.51 -5.36
C SER A 225 17.79 0.19 -6.42
N PHE A 226 17.60 0.67 -7.66
CA PHE A 226 18.63 0.51 -8.70
C PHE A 226 19.95 1.18 -8.31
N LEU A 227 19.94 2.46 -7.91
CA LEU A 227 21.15 3.19 -7.55
C LEU A 227 21.86 2.60 -6.32
N SER A 228 21.10 2.14 -5.32
CA SER A 228 21.65 1.44 -4.15
C SER A 228 22.46 0.20 -4.54
N HIS A 229 21.93 -0.61 -5.47
CA HIS A 229 22.65 -1.77 -5.99
C HIS A 229 23.82 -1.39 -6.92
N PHE A 230 23.65 -0.35 -7.75
CA PHE A 230 24.70 0.17 -8.64
C PHE A 230 25.94 0.63 -7.85
N TYR A 231 25.76 1.47 -6.82
CA TYR A 231 26.85 1.94 -5.97
C TYR A 231 27.43 0.83 -5.09
N LYS A 232 26.59 -0.05 -4.54
CA LYS A 232 27.03 -1.20 -3.72
C LYS A 232 27.92 -2.18 -4.51
N HIS A 233 27.73 -2.27 -5.82
CA HIS A 233 28.57 -3.09 -6.70
C HIS A 233 29.80 -2.37 -7.22
N GLU A 234 30.05 -1.10 -6.88
CA GLU A 234 31.20 -0.31 -7.36
C GLU A 234 31.30 -0.38 -8.90
N LEU A 235 30.18 -0.06 -9.56
CA LEU A 235 30.08 -0.05 -11.01
C LEU A 235 30.54 1.31 -11.55
N ASN A 236 31.81 1.38 -11.93
CA ASN A 236 32.43 2.55 -12.58
C ASN A 236 31.97 2.69 -14.04
N LEU A 237 30.66 2.84 -14.24
CA LEU A 237 30.03 3.15 -15.52
C LEU A 237 29.41 4.54 -15.45
N GLU A 238 29.70 5.38 -16.45
CA GLU A 238 28.94 6.62 -16.63
C GLU A 238 27.52 6.28 -17.09
N ILE A 239 26.57 6.33 -16.15
CA ILE A 239 25.13 6.15 -16.39
C ILE A 239 24.47 7.51 -16.61
N SER A 240 23.56 7.59 -17.58
CA SER A 240 22.77 8.80 -17.77
C SER A 240 21.72 8.90 -16.66
N LEU A 241 22.09 9.64 -15.60
CA LEU A 241 21.19 10.06 -14.53
C LEU A 241 20.19 11.07 -15.08
N ASN A 242 19.09 10.58 -15.64
CA ASN A 242 18.05 11.43 -16.18
C ASN A 242 17.56 12.40 -15.08
N LYS A 243 17.71 13.71 -15.32
CA LYS A 243 17.26 14.76 -14.38
C LYS A 243 15.74 14.98 -14.49
N MET A 244 15.17 14.64 -15.64
CA MET A 244 13.74 14.63 -15.91
C MET A 244 13.02 13.60 -15.03
N SER A 245 11.82 13.95 -14.59
CA SER A 245 10.84 13.07 -13.96
C SER A 245 10.27 12.03 -14.94
N TYR A 246 9.58 11.02 -14.42
CA TYR A 246 8.92 10.02 -15.26
C TYR A 246 7.88 10.63 -16.23
N PRO A 247 6.98 11.54 -15.81
CA PRO A 247 6.04 12.19 -16.74
C PRO A 247 6.74 12.98 -17.85
N GLU A 248 7.83 13.70 -17.54
CA GLU A 248 8.61 14.42 -18.54
C GLU A 248 9.19 13.50 -19.60
N VAL A 249 9.70 12.31 -19.22
CA VAL A 249 10.23 11.35 -20.20
C VAL A 249 9.11 10.82 -21.08
N ILE A 250 7.98 10.41 -20.51
CA ILE A 250 6.83 9.90 -21.29
C ILE A 250 6.28 10.94 -22.28
N ILE A 251 6.24 12.22 -21.89
CA ILE A 251 5.83 13.32 -22.79
C ILE A 251 6.91 13.59 -23.84
N LYS A 252 8.19 13.59 -23.47
CA LYS A 252 9.30 13.79 -24.41
C LYS A 252 9.34 12.70 -25.48
N ASP A 253 9.37 11.43 -25.08
CA ASP A 253 9.44 10.28 -25.97
C ASP A 253 8.29 10.36 -27.01
N PHE A 254 7.07 10.65 -26.55
CA PHE A 254 5.90 10.86 -27.43
C PHE A 254 6.07 12.02 -28.42
N LEU A 255 6.67 13.15 -28.01
CA LEU A 255 6.89 14.29 -28.90
C LEU A 255 7.99 14.02 -29.94
N GLU A 256 9.06 13.34 -29.54
CA GLU A 256 10.16 12.95 -30.43
C GLU A 256 9.71 11.87 -31.44
N GLU A 257 8.99 10.83 -31.00
CA GLU A 257 8.37 9.82 -31.87
C GLU A 257 7.45 10.41 -32.95
N ASN A 258 6.72 11.48 -32.62
CA ASN A 258 5.79 12.15 -33.53
C ASN A 258 6.43 13.34 -34.28
N ASN A 259 7.77 13.49 -34.21
CA ASN A 259 8.55 14.51 -34.91
C ASN A 259 8.08 15.96 -34.61
N ILE A 260 7.64 16.22 -33.38
CA ILE A 260 7.14 17.51 -32.95
C ILE A 260 8.31 18.42 -32.53
N ILE A 261 8.31 19.68 -32.99
CA ILE A 261 9.25 20.68 -32.50
C ILE A 261 8.79 21.19 -31.13
N PHE A 262 9.65 21.07 -30.12
CA PHE A 262 9.42 21.57 -28.76
C PHE A 262 10.69 22.16 -28.13
N SER A 263 10.50 22.88 -27.04
CA SER A 263 11.54 23.32 -26.12
C SER A 263 11.16 22.90 -24.70
N GLN A 264 12.14 22.42 -23.92
CA GLN A 264 11.92 22.04 -22.51
C GLN A 264 12.32 23.18 -21.56
N ASN A 265 11.73 23.23 -20.36
CA ASN A 265 12.10 24.16 -19.28
C ASN A 265 12.17 25.63 -19.74
N ASN A 266 11.12 26.09 -20.43
CA ASN A 266 11.13 27.35 -21.14
C ASN A 266 10.62 28.51 -20.28
N ARG A 267 11.55 29.27 -19.68
CA ARG A 267 11.26 30.51 -18.91
C ARG A 267 11.13 31.79 -19.75
N LYS A 268 11.41 31.74 -21.06
CA LYS A 268 11.40 32.93 -21.92
C LYS A 268 9.99 33.39 -22.29
N ILE A 269 9.05 32.44 -22.36
CA ILE A 269 7.73 32.64 -22.96
C ILE A 269 6.66 33.10 -21.95
N ILE A 270 6.77 32.72 -20.66
CA ILE A 270 5.88 33.16 -19.58
C ILE A 270 6.64 33.62 -18.33
N SER A 271 7.75 34.35 -18.55
CA SER A 271 8.62 34.88 -17.48
C SER A 271 7.82 35.59 -16.37
N PRO A 272 8.12 35.37 -15.08
CA PRO A 272 9.24 34.59 -14.52
C PRO A 272 8.98 33.08 -14.42
N LEU A 273 7.81 32.61 -14.85
CA LEU A 273 7.45 31.19 -14.81
C LEU A 273 8.09 30.42 -15.97
N GLU A 274 8.19 29.11 -15.77
CA GLU A 274 8.73 28.13 -16.74
C GLU A 274 7.59 27.40 -17.45
N LEU A 275 7.80 26.80 -18.62
CA LEU A 275 6.94 25.75 -19.16
C LEU A 275 7.78 24.48 -19.28
N ASP A 276 7.30 23.35 -18.74
CA ASP A 276 8.04 22.08 -18.81
C ASP A 276 8.27 21.68 -20.28
N PHE A 277 7.25 21.87 -21.13
CA PHE A 277 7.35 21.81 -22.59
C PHE A 277 6.60 22.98 -23.24
N TYR A 278 7.21 23.61 -24.25
CA TYR A 278 6.58 24.60 -25.13
C TYR A 278 6.77 24.24 -26.61
N LEU A 279 5.66 24.15 -27.34
CA LEU A 279 5.57 23.72 -28.74
C LEU A 279 5.12 24.93 -29.60
N PRO A 280 6.04 25.62 -30.30
CA PRO A 280 5.76 26.91 -30.94
C PRO A 280 4.72 26.81 -32.06
N ASP A 281 4.85 25.84 -32.97
CA ASP A 281 3.99 25.68 -34.16
C ASP A 281 2.51 25.44 -33.82
N TYR A 282 2.27 24.95 -32.60
CA TYR A 282 0.94 24.64 -32.07
C TYR A 282 0.41 25.69 -31.09
N LYS A 283 1.25 26.66 -30.68
CA LYS A 283 1.00 27.57 -29.55
C LYS A 283 0.49 26.81 -28.32
N LEU A 284 1.17 25.70 -28.00
CA LEU A 284 0.76 24.75 -26.96
C LEU A 284 1.85 24.66 -25.88
N GLY A 285 1.47 24.86 -24.62
CA GLY A 285 2.28 24.53 -23.46
C GLY A 285 1.81 23.20 -22.86
N ILE A 286 2.74 22.38 -22.37
CA ILE A 286 2.45 21.20 -21.56
C ILE A 286 3.22 21.30 -20.25
N GLU A 287 2.53 21.00 -19.16
CA GLU A 287 2.96 21.21 -17.79
C GLU A 287 2.60 19.96 -16.94
N LEU A 288 3.50 19.59 -16.03
CA LEU A 288 3.59 18.25 -15.42
C LEU A 288 3.79 18.36 -13.90
N HIS A 289 2.74 18.03 -13.15
CA HIS A 289 2.68 18.31 -11.72
C HIS A 289 2.91 17.05 -10.88
N GLY A 290 4.11 16.96 -10.27
CA GLY A 290 4.41 15.99 -9.22
C GLY A 290 3.61 16.30 -7.94
N LEU A 291 2.91 15.31 -7.39
CA LEU A 291 1.92 15.46 -6.32
C LEU A 291 2.54 15.96 -5.02
N TYR A 292 3.77 15.56 -4.72
CA TYR A 292 4.52 16.09 -3.59
C TYR A 292 4.84 17.58 -3.77
N TRP A 293 5.48 17.96 -4.88
CA TRP A 293 5.98 19.32 -5.15
C TRP A 293 4.88 20.37 -5.37
N HIS A 294 3.67 19.92 -5.69
CA HIS A 294 2.48 20.75 -5.87
C HIS A 294 1.42 20.56 -4.77
N SER A 295 1.76 19.83 -3.70
CA SER A 295 0.96 19.85 -2.47
C SER A 295 1.07 21.21 -1.77
N GLU A 296 0.02 21.60 -1.04
CA GLU A 296 -0.03 22.84 -0.24
C GLU A 296 1.20 23.02 0.67
N LYS A 297 1.74 21.91 1.22
CA LYS A 297 2.95 21.91 2.06
C LYS A 297 4.23 22.35 1.34
N GLN A 298 4.33 22.11 0.03
CA GLN A 298 5.47 22.51 -0.81
C GLN A 298 5.18 23.76 -1.65
N LYS A 299 3.90 24.07 -1.88
CA LYS A 299 3.44 25.16 -2.74
C LYS A 299 2.14 25.77 -2.20
N PRO A 300 2.22 26.62 -1.16
CA PRO A 300 1.03 27.13 -0.46
C PRO A 300 0.24 28.21 -1.23
N ASP A 301 0.77 28.77 -2.32
CA ASP A 301 -0.03 29.63 -3.21
C ASP A 301 -1.02 28.78 -4.03
N ILE A 302 -2.24 28.67 -3.52
CA ILE A 302 -3.37 28.02 -4.21
C ILE A 302 -3.68 28.63 -5.59
N LYS A 303 -3.20 29.84 -5.91
CA LYS A 303 -3.39 30.47 -7.21
C LYS A 303 -2.29 30.13 -8.22
N TYR A 304 -1.15 29.54 -7.82
CA TYR A 304 0.02 29.31 -8.68
C TYR A 304 -0.33 28.75 -10.07
N HIS A 305 -1.07 27.63 -10.09
CA HIS A 305 -1.49 26.94 -11.31
C HIS A 305 -2.42 27.81 -12.19
N LYS A 306 -3.33 28.55 -11.55
CA LYS A 306 -4.24 29.48 -12.25
C LYS A 306 -3.49 30.69 -12.81
N ASN A 307 -2.55 31.26 -12.04
CA ASN A 307 -1.72 32.37 -12.48
C ASN A 307 -0.88 31.95 -13.71
N LYS A 308 -0.34 30.72 -13.68
CA LYS A 308 0.41 30.11 -14.80
C LYS A 308 -0.47 29.89 -16.05
N PHE A 309 -1.68 29.36 -15.88
CA PHE A 309 -2.67 29.24 -16.96
C PHE A 309 -3.04 30.61 -17.56
N ASN A 310 -3.35 31.60 -16.71
CA ASN A 310 -3.70 32.95 -17.15
C ASN A 310 -2.57 33.60 -17.94
N LEU A 311 -1.33 33.47 -17.48
CA LEU A 311 -0.15 34.04 -18.15
C LEU A 311 0.15 33.35 -19.49
N ALA A 312 -0.13 32.05 -19.62
CA ALA A 312 -0.05 31.33 -20.89
C ALA A 312 -1.11 31.82 -21.90
N GLU A 313 -2.39 31.89 -21.50
CA GLU A 313 -3.47 32.37 -22.40
C GLU A 313 -3.27 33.86 -22.76
N GLN A 314 -2.72 34.69 -21.86
CA GLN A 314 -2.30 36.08 -22.15
C GLN A 314 -1.22 36.16 -23.24
N ASN A 315 -0.30 35.19 -23.30
CA ASN A 315 0.70 35.07 -24.36
C ASN A 315 0.16 34.30 -25.60
N GLY A 316 -1.15 34.03 -25.66
CA GLY A 316 -1.81 33.35 -26.77
C GLY A 316 -1.52 31.84 -26.84
N ILE A 317 -1.19 31.22 -25.71
CA ILE A 317 -0.77 29.82 -25.59
C ILE A 317 -1.85 29.01 -24.88
N ASN A 318 -2.28 27.92 -25.52
CA ASN A 318 -3.15 26.93 -24.90
C ASN A 318 -2.31 26.11 -23.91
N LEU A 319 -2.58 26.19 -22.61
CA LEU A 319 -1.84 25.41 -21.60
C LEU A 319 -2.57 24.11 -21.26
N LEU A 320 -1.83 23.00 -21.30
CA LEU A 320 -2.22 21.69 -20.76
C LEU A 320 -1.44 21.41 -19.47
N GLN A 321 -2.14 21.02 -18.41
CA GLN A 321 -1.61 20.73 -17.07
C GLN A 321 -2.07 19.33 -16.65
N PHE A 322 -1.13 18.43 -16.36
CA PHE A 322 -1.41 17.05 -15.97
C PHE A 322 -0.73 16.70 -14.64
N TRP A 323 -1.43 15.96 -13.77
CA TRP A 323 -0.81 15.38 -12.58
C TRP A 323 0.02 14.14 -12.95
N GLU A 324 1.08 13.84 -12.20
CA GLU A 324 1.98 12.72 -12.51
C GLU A 324 1.25 11.36 -12.56
N ASN A 325 0.20 11.18 -11.76
CA ASN A 325 -0.63 9.97 -11.77
C ASN A 325 -1.61 9.92 -12.96
N GLU A 326 -2.09 11.07 -13.46
CA GLU A 326 -2.88 11.09 -14.71
C GLU A 326 -2.04 10.56 -15.89
N ILE A 327 -0.73 10.84 -15.90
CA ILE A 327 0.21 10.30 -16.90
C ILE A 327 0.61 8.86 -16.58
N ARG A 328 1.01 8.54 -15.34
CA ARG A 328 1.40 7.18 -14.94
C ARG A 328 0.32 6.13 -15.19
N ASP A 329 -0.93 6.46 -14.87
CA ASP A 329 -2.03 5.48 -14.86
C ASP A 329 -2.91 5.56 -16.11
N ASN A 330 -3.03 6.74 -16.75
CA ASN A 330 -3.99 7.00 -17.82
C ASN A 330 -3.37 7.62 -19.09
N PHE A 331 -2.08 7.38 -19.37
CA PHE A 331 -1.39 7.99 -20.51
C PHE A 331 -2.14 7.81 -21.84
N SER A 332 -2.77 6.66 -22.11
CA SER A 332 -3.51 6.39 -23.34
C SER A 332 -4.70 7.34 -23.59
N VAL A 333 -5.20 8.03 -22.57
CA VAL A 333 -6.22 9.09 -22.71
C VAL A 333 -5.56 10.45 -23.01
N ILE A 334 -4.43 10.73 -22.38
CA ILE A 334 -3.62 11.94 -22.62
C ILE A 334 -3.02 11.92 -24.02
N GLU A 335 -2.49 10.78 -24.46
CA GLU A 335 -1.95 10.53 -25.81
C GLU A 335 -2.99 10.84 -26.89
N LYS A 336 -4.25 10.37 -26.72
CA LYS A 336 -5.37 10.74 -27.62
C LYS A 336 -5.63 12.25 -27.62
N MET A 337 -5.62 12.89 -26.45
CA MET A 337 -5.83 14.34 -26.31
C MET A 337 -4.71 15.14 -26.99
N LEU A 338 -3.46 14.73 -26.82
CA LEU A 338 -2.29 15.33 -27.47
C LEU A 338 -2.34 15.11 -28.99
N LYS A 339 -2.58 13.87 -29.46
CA LYS A 339 -2.74 13.58 -30.90
C LYS A 339 -3.87 14.38 -31.55
N TYR A 340 -4.94 14.71 -30.82
CA TYR A 340 -5.98 15.63 -31.28
C TYR A 340 -5.49 17.10 -31.33
N LYS A 341 -4.91 17.62 -30.22
CA LYS A 341 -4.40 19.01 -30.13
C LYS A 341 -3.30 19.30 -31.16
N LEU A 342 -2.43 18.32 -31.40
CA LEU A 342 -1.33 18.36 -32.37
C LEU A 342 -1.73 18.00 -33.80
N LYS A 343 -3.03 17.79 -34.07
CA LYS A 343 -3.60 17.49 -35.40
C LYS A 343 -3.03 16.23 -36.07
N LEU A 344 -2.39 15.34 -35.30
CA LEU A 344 -1.77 14.09 -35.76
C LEU A 344 -2.82 13.07 -36.25
N GLN A 345 -4.06 13.16 -35.74
CA GLN A 345 -5.18 12.37 -36.22
C GLN A 345 -5.99 13.11 -37.30
N LYS A 346 -6.14 12.50 -38.48
CA LYS A 346 -7.05 12.97 -39.52
C LYS A 346 -8.48 12.46 -39.28
N SER A 347 -9.46 13.35 -39.43
CA SER A 347 -10.89 13.03 -39.34
C SER A 347 -11.31 12.07 -40.47
N LYS A 348 -11.70 10.84 -40.15
CA LYS A 348 -12.31 9.88 -41.09
C LYS A 348 -13.82 10.09 -41.26
N ILE A 349 -14.48 10.71 -40.28
CA ILE A 349 -15.96 10.77 -40.17
C ILE A 349 -16.39 12.20 -39.88
N GLY A 350 -17.22 12.79 -40.75
CA GLY A 350 -17.90 14.05 -40.46
C GLY A 350 -19.23 13.80 -39.73
N ALA A 351 -19.59 14.65 -38.76
CA ALA A 351 -20.77 14.46 -37.90
C ALA A 351 -22.11 14.30 -38.64
N ARG A 352 -22.21 14.68 -39.93
CA ARG A 352 -23.37 14.39 -40.78
C ARG A 352 -23.68 12.88 -40.84
N LYS A 353 -22.66 12.02 -41.00
CA LYS A 353 -22.78 10.55 -41.12
C LYS A 353 -23.12 9.83 -39.81
N VAL A 354 -22.98 10.50 -38.67
CA VAL A 354 -23.12 9.90 -37.33
C VAL A 354 -24.58 9.89 -36.88
N THR A 355 -25.12 8.75 -36.45
CA THR A 355 -26.45 8.68 -35.81
C THR A 355 -26.34 8.94 -34.31
N LEU A 356 -27.41 9.44 -33.69
CA LEU A 356 -27.46 9.74 -32.26
C LEU A 356 -28.60 8.95 -31.60
N SER A 357 -28.33 8.34 -30.45
CA SER A 357 -29.31 7.61 -29.65
C SER A 357 -28.98 7.71 -28.15
N GLU A 358 -29.95 7.38 -27.29
CA GLU A 358 -29.66 7.19 -25.87
C GLU A 358 -28.93 5.86 -25.64
N ILE A 359 -27.99 5.85 -24.69
CA ILE A 359 -27.17 4.67 -24.36
C ILE A 359 -27.18 4.38 -22.85
N SER A 360 -26.96 3.11 -22.51
CA SER A 360 -27.01 2.66 -21.11
C SER A 360 -25.90 3.29 -20.24
N PRO A 361 -26.11 3.42 -18.91
CA PRO A 361 -25.07 3.90 -18.00
C PRO A 361 -23.78 3.09 -18.04
N LYS A 362 -23.88 1.77 -18.29
CA LYS A 362 -22.74 0.88 -18.48
C LYS A 362 -21.92 1.30 -19.71
N LEU A 363 -22.52 1.29 -20.91
CA LEU A 363 -21.83 1.58 -22.17
C LEU A 363 -21.22 2.99 -22.20
N ALA A 364 -21.94 3.99 -21.66
CA ALA A 364 -21.42 5.34 -21.56
C ALA A 364 -20.19 5.43 -20.65
N ASN A 365 -20.21 4.74 -19.50
CA ASN A 365 -19.09 4.78 -18.55
C ASN A 365 -17.89 3.95 -19.04
N GLU A 366 -18.11 2.82 -19.73
CA GLU A 366 -17.06 2.05 -20.41
C GLU A 366 -16.34 2.89 -21.47
N PHE A 367 -17.09 3.66 -22.27
CA PHE A 367 -16.50 4.60 -23.23
C PHE A 367 -15.75 5.76 -22.56
N LEU A 368 -16.32 6.34 -21.47
CA LEU A 368 -15.72 7.47 -20.77
C LEU A 368 -14.41 7.10 -20.05
N ASP A 369 -14.39 5.99 -19.32
CA ASP A 369 -13.18 5.51 -18.62
C ASP A 369 -12.01 5.20 -19.59
N GLN A 370 -12.30 4.97 -20.89
CA GLN A 370 -11.29 4.76 -21.95
C GLN A 370 -10.90 6.02 -22.74
N ASN A 371 -11.65 7.12 -22.65
CA ASN A 371 -11.52 8.27 -23.57
C ASN A 371 -11.69 9.67 -22.91
N HIS A 372 -11.87 9.75 -21.58
CA HIS A 372 -12.04 11.01 -20.88
C HIS A 372 -11.23 11.02 -19.56
N ILE A 373 -10.36 12.01 -19.38
CA ILE A 373 -9.39 12.05 -18.26
C ILE A 373 -10.07 12.07 -16.87
N GLN A 374 -11.25 12.68 -16.75
CA GLN A 374 -12.06 12.66 -15.52
C GLN A 374 -13.01 11.43 -15.41
N GLY A 375 -12.87 10.43 -16.29
CA GLY A 375 -13.63 9.17 -16.30
C GLY A 375 -15.16 9.28 -16.34
N LYS A 376 -15.79 8.20 -15.91
CA LYS A 376 -17.23 7.93 -15.78
C LYS A 376 -18.04 8.97 -14.99
N THR A 377 -19.36 8.81 -15.05
CA THR A 377 -20.35 9.68 -14.39
C THR A 377 -21.29 8.92 -13.45
N PRO A 378 -21.90 9.59 -12.45
CA PRO A 378 -22.95 9.02 -11.61
C PRO A 378 -24.09 8.43 -12.44
N GLN A 379 -24.71 7.33 -11.99
CA GLN A 379 -25.72 6.62 -12.81
C GLN A 379 -26.92 7.48 -13.22
N GLN A 380 -27.29 8.48 -12.43
CA GLN A 380 -28.39 9.41 -12.72
C GLN A 380 -28.01 10.40 -13.83
N GLY A 381 -28.68 10.33 -14.99
CA GLY A 381 -28.50 11.29 -16.08
C GLY A 381 -28.77 10.74 -17.48
N ILE A 382 -29.05 11.65 -18.41
CA ILE A 382 -29.24 11.35 -19.83
C ILE A 382 -27.86 11.16 -20.48
N ARG A 383 -27.77 10.21 -21.42
CA ARG A 383 -26.54 9.80 -22.10
C ARG A 383 -26.79 9.63 -23.57
N ILE A 384 -26.24 10.51 -24.40
CA ILE A 384 -26.32 10.40 -25.85
C ILE A 384 -25.04 9.74 -26.35
N GLY A 385 -25.19 8.61 -27.03
CA GLY A 385 -24.15 7.98 -27.83
C GLY A 385 -24.16 8.52 -29.26
N ALA A 386 -22.98 8.65 -29.83
CA ALA A 386 -22.74 9.04 -31.21
C ALA A 386 -22.16 7.84 -31.98
N TRP A 387 -22.89 7.35 -32.98
CA TRP A 387 -22.60 6.10 -33.67
C TRP A 387 -22.20 6.33 -35.13
N ASN A 388 -21.11 5.68 -35.56
CA ASN A 388 -20.72 5.53 -36.96
C ASN A 388 -20.97 4.07 -37.37
N ASN A 389 -22.09 3.83 -38.05
CA ASN A 389 -22.66 2.49 -38.25
C ASN A 389 -22.86 1.77 -36.89
N LEU A 390 -22.03 0.79 -36.57
CA LEU A 390 -22.05 0.03 -35.31
C LEU A 390 -20.97 0.49 -34.30
N GLU A 391 -20.08 1.41 -34.68
CA GLU A 391 -19.02 1.92 -33.81
C GLU A 391 -19.53 3.10 -32.96
N LEU A 392 -19.41 3.04 -31.64
CA LEU A 392 -19.62 4.20 -30.76
C LEU A 392 -18.38 5.10 -30.83
N VAL A 393 -18.51 6.28 -31.46
CA VAL A 393 -17.41 7.23 -31.70
C VAL A 393 -17.38 8.42 -30.74
N GLY A 394 -18.44 8.63 -29.96
CA GLY A 394 -18.51 9.69 -28.96
C GLY A 394 -19.66 9.54 -27.97
N VAL A 395 -19.52 10.19 -26.81
CA VAL A 395 -20.50 10.20 -25.72
C VAL A 395 -20.64 11.60 -25.14
N MET A 396 -21.88 12.02 -24.88
CA MET A 396 -22.20 13.26 -24.17
C MET A 396 -23.20 12.95 -23.05
N THR A 397 -22.92 13.43 -21.82
CA THR A 397 -23.71 13.10 -20.63
C THR A 397 -24.26 14.35 -19.95
N PHE A 398 -25.50 14.25 -19.47
CA PHE A 398 -26.24 15.36 -18.87
C PHE A 398 -26.86 14.93 -17.53
N GLN A 399 -26.46 15.59 -16.44
CA GLN A 399 -27.10 15.40 -15.13
C GLN A 399 -28.29 16.37 -14.99
N PRO A 400 -29.49 15.90 -14.65
CA PRO A 400 -30.64 16.78 -14.39
C PRO A 400 -30.39 17.66 -13.16
N LYS A 401 -30.92 18.88 -13.20
CA LYS A 401 -30.96 19.87 -12.13
C LYS A 401 -32.37 20.48 -12.10
N LYS A 402 -32.65 21.36 -11.14
CA LYS A 402 -33.92 22.13 -11.16
C LYS A 402 -34.00 22.97 -12.44
N ASP A 403 -35.08 22.79 -13.21
CA ASP A 403 -35.41 23.54 -14.44
C ASP A 403 -34.41 23.42 -15.63
N GLY A 404 -33.37 22.58 -15.54
CA GLY A 404 -32.34 22.47 -16.59
C GLY A 404 -31.31 21.37 -16.34
N TYR A 405 -30.22 21.38 -17.11
CA TYR A 405 -29.23 20.29 -17.10
C TYR A 405 -27.78 20.78 -17.03
N GLU A 406 -26.93 19.98 -16.39
CA GLU A 406 -25.48 20.12 -16.44
C GLU A 406 -24.90 19.10 -17.43
N LEU A 407 -24.27 19.58 -18.52
CA LEU A 407 -23.43 18.75 -19.39
C LEU A 407 -22.16 18.42 -18.60
N THR A 408 -22.06 17.17 -18.15
CA THR A 408 -21.00 16.68 -17.25
C THR A 408 -19.80 16.08 -17.99
N ARG A 409 -20.00 15.55 -19.19
CA ARG A 409 -18.93 15.02 -20.07
C ARG A 409 -19.27 15.23 -21.54
N PHE A 410 -18.22 15.44 -22.33
CA PHE A 410 -18.20 15.16 -23.76
C PHE A 410 -16.87 14.48 -24.10
N SER A 411 -16.90 13.37 -24.82
CA SER A 411 -15.72 12.61 -25.22
C SER A 411 -15.92 11.99 -26.61
N ILE A 412 -14.82 11.79 -27.34
CA ILE A 412 -14.75 11.18 -28.67
C ILE A 412 -13.52 10.26 -28.73
N ASN A 413 -13.61 9.14 -29.45
CA ASN A 413 -12.48 8.21 -29.62
C ASN A 413 -11.54 8.63 -30.78
N GLN A 414 -12.05 9.44 -31.70
CA GLN A 414 -11.36 9.94 -32.89
C GLN A 414 -11.91 11.33 -33.30
N PRO A 415 -11.24 12.09 -34.19
CA PRO A 415 -11.72 13.41 -34.58
C PRO A 415 -12.99 13.31 -35.44
N VAL A 416 -14.11 13.82 -34.92
CA VAL A 416 -15.40 13.93 -35.64
C VAL A 416 -15.85 15.41 -35.69
N PRO A 417 -15.48 16.16 -36.74
CA PRO A 417 -15.78 17.59 -36.86
C PRO A 417 -17.28 17.88 -36.79
N GLY A 418 -17.64 18.86 -35.95
CA GLY A 418 -19.02 19.28 -35.71
C GLY A 418 -19.83 18.41 -34.74
N LEU A 419 -19.27 17.31 -34.20
CA LEU A 419 -20.06 16.36 -33.40
C LEU A 419 -20.65 16.98 -32.13
N PHE A 420 -19.87 17.79 -31.39
CA PHE A 420 -20.37 18.53 -30.22
C PHE A 420 -21.63 19.34 -30.58
N SER A 421 -21.60 20.07 -31.70
CA SER A 421 -22.73 20.89 -32.18
C SER A 421 -23.95 20.04 -32.51
N LYS A 422 -23.76 18.86 -33.11
CA LYS A 422 -24.86 17.95 -33.42
C LYS A 422 -25.50 17.35 -32.15
N MET A 423 -24.67 16.92 -31.21
CA MET A 423 -25.13 16.30 -29.95
C MET A 423 -25.85 17.31 -29.05
N ILE A 424 -25.32 18.53 -28.89
CA ILE A 424 -25.97 19.55 -28.05
C ILE A 424 -27.30 20.03 -28.66
N LYS A 425 -27.38 20.18 -29.99
CA LYS A 425 -28.64 20.54 -30.67
C LYS A 425 -29.67 19.42 -30.58
N HIS A 426 -29.26 18.16 -30.75
CA HIS A 426 -30.16 17.01 -30.56
C HIS A 426 -30.69 16.95 -29.12
N PHE A 427 -29.84 17.16 -28.11
CA PHE A 427 -30.28 17.23 -26.72
C PHE A 427 -31.27 18.39 -26.48
N ALA A 428 -30.93 19.61 -26.92
CA ALA A 428 -31.77 20.78 -26.73
C ALA A 428 -33.15 20.61 -27.39
N ILE A 429 -33.23 20.07 -28.60
CA ILE A 429 -34.49 19.80 -29.30
C ILE A 429 -35.30 18.70 -28.58
N LYS A 430 -34.65 17.59 -28.18
CA LYS A 430 -35.36 16.44 -27.59
C LYS A 430 -35.88 16.68 -26.17
N TYR A 431 -35.17 17.45 -25.34
CA TYR A 431 -35.51 17.63 -23.93
C TYR A 431 -35.98 19.05 -23.56
N ASN A 432 -35.96 20.00 -24.52
CA ASN A 432 -36.39 21.40 -24.40
C ASN A 432 -36.09 22.07 -23.03
N PRO A 433 -34.82 22.06 -22.56
CA PRO A 433 -34.48 22.55 -21.23
C PRO A 433 -34.44 24.09 -21.19
N LYS A 434 -34.87 24.71 -20.07
CA LYS A 434 -34.79 26.18 -19.92
C LYS A 434 -33.34 26.68 -19.91
N TRP A 435 -32.39 25.83 -19.51
CA TRP A 435 -30.96 26.11 -19.56
C TRP A 435 -30.12 24.83 -19.62
N ILE A 436 -28.94 24.94 -20.23
CA ILE A 436 -27.87 23.94 -20.17
C ILE A 436 -26.62 24.64 -19.65
N LYS A 437 -25.97 24.06 -18.63
CA LYS A 437 -24.70 24.56 -18.07
C LYS A 437 -23.61 23.53 -18.25
N SER A 438 -22.37 23.98 -18.31
CA SER A 438 -21.20 23.11 -18.24
C SER A 438 -20.05 23.85 -17.57
N PHE A 439 -18.98 23.12 -17.27
CA PHE A 439 -17.74 23.66 -16.70
C PHE A 439 -16.57 23.30 -17.63
N SER A 440 -15.60 24.20 -17.74
CA SER A 440 -14.33 23.90 -18.38
C SER A 440 -13.31 23.59 -17.29
N ASP A 441 -12.61 22.45 -17.40
CA ASP A 441 -11.41 22.19 -16.61
C ASP A 441 -10.25 22.94 -17.28
N ASN A 442 -9.89 24.10 -16.71
CA ASN A 442 -8.83 24.99 -17.24
C ASN A 442 -7.45 24.32 -17.26
N ARG A 443 -7.28 23.13 -16.68
CA ARG A 443 -6.06 22.32 -16.87
C ARG A 443 -5.95 21.75 -18.28
N ILE A 444 -7.06 21.56 -19.00
CA ILE A 444 -7.07 20.84 -20.30
C ILE A 444 -7.84 21.58 -21.41
N SER A 445 -8.66 22.58 -21.04
CA SER A 445 -9.58 23.28 -21.94
C SER A 445 -9.81 24.72 -21.48
N ASN A 446 -9.63 25.69 -22.39
CA ASN A 446 -10.02 27.10 -22.21
C ASN A 446 -11.48 27.38 -22.64
N GLY A 447 -12.35 26.36 -22.68
CA GLY A 447 -13.80 26.51 -22.83
C GLY A 447 -14.32 26.90 -24.21
N ASN A 448 -13.43 27.18 -25.18
CA ASN A 448 -13.76 27.65 -26.53
C ASN A 448 -14.78 26.78 -27.31
N VAL A 449 -14.91 25.49 -26.98
CA VAL A 449 -15.93 24.60 -27.58
C VAL A 449 -17.36 25.03 -27.21
N TYR A 450 -17.57 25.54 -26.00
CA TYR A 450 -18.87 26.01 -25.52
C TYR A 450 -19.28 27.31 -26.21
N LEU A 451 -18.37 28.30 -26.25
CA LEU A 451 -18.61 29.60 -26.91
C LEU A 451 -18.98 29.43 -28.39
N LYS A 452 -18.25 28.57 -29.12
CA LYS A 452 -18.53 28.23 -30.53
C LYS A 452 -19.85 27.47 -30.76
N ASN A 453 -20.59 27.14 -29.71
CA ASN A 453 -21.88 26.44 -29.76
C ASN A 453 -22.99 27.16 -28.97
N GLY A 454 -22.86 28.47 -28.78
CA GLY A 454 -23.94 29.32 -28.25
C GLY A 454 -24.05 29.36 -26.72
N PHE A 455 -23.11 28.78 -25.98
CA PHE A 455 -23.01 29.01 -24.54
C PHE A 455 -22.41 30.39 -24.26
N THR A 456 -22.98 31.12 -23.31
CA THR A 456 -22.40 32.35 -22.76
C THR A 456 -21.51 32.05 -21.55
N PHE A 457 -20.48 32.86 -21.33
CA PHE A 457 -19.69 32.80 -20.10
C PHE A 457 -20.53 33.29 -18.91
N SER A 458 -20.71 32.43 -17.90
CA SER A 458 -21.57 32.73 -16.74
C SER A 458 -20.80 33.32 -15.56
N LYS A 459 -19.70 32.70 -15.17
CA LYS A 459 -18.69 33.17 -14.20
C LYS A 459 -17.53 32.20 -14.17
N GLU A 460 -16.39 32.64 -13.67
CA GLU A 460 -15.36 31.73 -13.19
C GLU A 460 -15.68 31.22 -11.77
N LEU A 461 -15.07 30.11 -11.36
CA LEU A 461 -15.13 29.61 -9.99
C LEU A 461 -13.81 29.88 -9.25
N PRO A 462 -13.82 29.89 -7.90
CA PRO A 462 -12.59 29.80 -7.11
C PRO A 462 -11.79 28.53 -7.46
N VAL A 463 -10.48 28.56 -7.20
CA VAL A 463 -9.64 27.37 -7.37
C VAL A 463 -10.08 26.28 -6.40
N THR A 464 -10.14 25.02 -6.87
CA THR A 464 -10.43 23.84 -6.03
C THR A 464 -9.15 23.14 -5.61
N TYR A 465 -9.19 22.51 -4.44
CA TYR A 465 -8.19 21.54 -3.99
C TYR A 465 -8.67 20.09 -4.22
N TYR A 466 -7.72 19.17 -4.04
CA TYR A 466 -7.89 17.72 -3.97
C TYR A 466 -6.97 17.20 -2.85
N TYR A 467 -7.22 16.01 -2.31
CA TYR A 467 -6.31 15.36 -1.37
C TYR A 467 -5.34 14.43 -2.10
N THR A 468 -4.14 14.22 -1.55
CA THR A 468 -3.14 13.28 -2.10
C THR A 468 -2.36 12.57 -0.98
N ASP A 469 -2.01 11.32 -1.24
CA ASP A 469 -1.05 10.48 -0.50
C ASP A 469 0.37 10.54 -1.11
N TYR A 470 0.59 11.48 -2.03
CA TYR A 470 1.77 11.59 -2.92
C TYR A 470 1.94 10.43 -3.92
N GLN A 471 0.89 9.63 -4.15
CA GLN A 471 0.83 8.63 -5.21
C GLN A 471 -0.41 8.80 -6.10
N ASN A 472 -1.52 9.28 -5.54
CA ASN A 472 -2.84 9.34 -6.10
C ASN A 472 -3.52 10.69 -5.80
N VAL A 473 -4.62 10.98 -6.50
CA VAL A 473 -5.45 12.17 -6.27
C VAL A 473 -6.86 11.73 -5.87
N TYR A 474 -7.36 12.27 -4.76
CA TYR A 474 -8.67 11.95 -4.20
C TYR A 474 -9.57 13.19 -4.22
N HIS A 475 -10.84 13.02 -4.58
CA HIS A 475 -11.79 14.13 -4.58
C HIS A 475 -12.08 14.60 -3.16
N ARG A 476 -12.23 15.92 -2.97
CA ARG A 476 -12.59 16.59 -1.70
C ARG A 476 -13.99 16.29 -1.14
N PHE A 477 -14.60 15.18 -1.55
CA PHE A 477 -15.86 14.62 -1.05
C PHE A 477 -15.71 13.13 -0.67
N ASN A 478 -14.49 12.57 -0.75
CA ASN A 478 -14.16 11.22 -0.29
C ASN A 478 -13.76 11.21 1.21
N PHE A 479 -13.59 12.41 1.76
CA PHE A 479 -13.25 12.79 3.13
C PHE A 479 -14.05 14.06 3.43
#